data_AF-A0A402B182-F1
#
_entry.id   AF-A0A402B182-F1
#
_cell.length_a   1.000
_cell.length_b   1.000
_cell.length_c   1.000
_cell.angle_alpha   90.00
_cell.angle_beta   90.00
_cell.angle_gamma   90.00
#
_symmetry.space_group_name_H-M   'P 1'
#
loop_
_entity.id
_entity.type
_entity.pdbx_description
1 polymer ?
#
loop_
_entity_poly.entity_id
_entity_poly.type
_entity_poly.pdbx_seq_one_letter_code
_entity_poly.pdbx_strand_id
1 'polypeptide(L)'
;MDLLTWSSPDRTTYALTTLGQAAYEAVLKEGYPVLDEVLNEAIMTVLAQFIDQGRDALTPEQLFNLQMLGYVDGEEKITAAGQAAMRAYSLLQQEVEEPSRTFAITEPELELLATLHSISDPSSTRPQPPPDKQALHKIFVDRMVQHYQQFIGRYGRDFKGKLAKKQRAVAMLEQLKDHDKWFNTFWDLDELLVSLAAFDLVRPEPMDQKTVYNITPNGQRIVEAVGRGTNDISATGVKVLTSAITRLHSPADLWVEQARDEGLIGTKGGITKEGHLFADLAEHCTRLPALTRDEAEMLKNLPQIINDIASPAEKKTQQDEGKQRWALEKLEARVFIECLVDGQIVRTPIGQLLVKAISGAMHLGHPVTPSIVRLVAAIRQIGTLYVKERKVRIVPENWAEIERLTGLGPQEFKEVRHVARMAQYIGEVTITEAGLDLLMIMDQLNKQIETSSAKSVPSSGGTLTV
;
A
#
# COMPACT_ATOMS: atom_id res chain seq x y z
N MET A 1 -10.69 7.67 -27.69
CA MET A 1 -9.96 7.74 -26.42
C MET A 1 -10.92 7.32 -25.32
N ASP A 2 -10.65 6.23 -24.61
CA ASP A 2 -11.50 5.80 -23.50
C ASP A 2 -11.23 6.71 -22.28
N LEU A 3 -11.79 7.93 -22.32
CA LEU A 3 -11.60 8.95 -21.29
C LEU A 3 -12.49 8.72 -20.06
N LEU A 4 -13.57 7.96 -20.23
CA LEU A 4 -14.54 7.66 -19.19
C LEU A 4 -14.74 6.15 -19.08
N THR A 5 -14.84 5.66 -17.86
CA THR A 5 -15.30 4.31 -17.54
C THR A 5 -16.61 4.40 -16.75
N TRP A 6 -17.50 3.43 -16.97
CA TRP A 6 -18.79 3.33 -16.27
C TRP A 6 -18.75 2.17 -15.29
N SER A 7 -19.44 2.31 -14.16
CA SER A 7 -19.57 1.23 -13.19
C SER A 7 -20.37 0.05 -13.75
N SER A 8 -20.17 -1.13 -13.18
CA SER A 8 -20.86 -2.37 -13.56
C SER A 8 -21.55 -3.00 -12.33
N PRO A 9 -22.73 -3.63 -12.49
CA PRO A 9 -23.46 -3.86 -13.74
C PRO A 9 -24.37 -2.69 -14.17
N ASP A 10 -24.73 -1.79 -13.25
CA ASP A 10 -25.89 -0.89 -13.45
C ASP A 10 -25.53 0.41 -14.18
N ARG A 11 -24.23 0.69 -14.41
CA ARG A 11 -23.72 1.91 -15.10
C ARG A 11 -24.24 3.21 -14.49
N THR A 12 -24.41 3.22 -13.18
CA THR A 12 -24.96 4.38 -12.45
C THR A 12 -23.91 5.46 -12.19
N THR A 13 -22.64 5.08 -12.15
CA THR A 13 -21.51 5.97 -11.84
C THR A 13 -20.52 5.95 -13.00
N TYR A 14 -19.92 7.11 -13.30
CA TYR A 14 -18.80 7.21 -14.23
C TYR A 14 -17.57 7.77 -13.53
N ALA A 15 -16.39 7.40 -14.03
CA ALA A 15 -15.10 7.94 -13.58
C ALA A 15 -14.25 8.31 -14.80
N LEU A 16 -13.43 9.37 -14.66
CA LEU A 16 -12.38 9.64 -15.64
C LEU A 16 -11.30 8.57 -15.53
N THR A 17 -10.92 7.97 -16.66
CA THR A 17 -9.77 7.07 -16.73
C THR A 17 -8.48 7.84 -16.43
N THR A 18 -7.29 7.24 -16.23
CA THR A 18 -6.06 8.06 -16.11
C THR A 18 -5.83 8.90 -17.36
N LEU A 19 -6.14 8.36 -18.54
CA LEU A 19 -6.12 9.13 -19.77
C LEU A 19 -7.11 10.31 -19.70
N GLY A 20 -8.33 10.06 -19.21
CA GLY A 20 -9.34 11.09 -18.94
C GLY A 20 -8.90 12.14 -17.92
N GLN A 21 -8.26 11.75 -16.83
CA GLN A 21 -7.75 12.66 -15.79
C GLN A 21 -6.59 13.50 -16.31
N ALA A 22 -5.64 12.89 -17.04
CA ALA A 22 -4.53 13.62 -17.64
C ALA A 22 -5.01 14.61 -18.70
N ALA A 23 -5.98 14.22 -19.53
CA ALA A 23 -6.65 15.12 -20.47
C ALA A 23 -7.39 16.25 -19.74
N TYR A 24 -8.11 15.94 -18.66
CA TYR A 24 -8.81 16.91 -17.85
C TYR A 24 -7.86 17.90 -17.15
N GLU A 25 -6.73 17.44 -16.60
CA GLU A 25 -5.67 18.29 -16.03
C GLU A 25 -5.06 19.22 -17.08
N ALA A 26 -4.81 18.72 -18.29
CA ALA A 26 -4.27 19.52 -19.38
C ALA A 26 -5.22 20.65 -19.79
N VAL A 27 -6.54 20.38 -19.76
CA VAL A 27 -7.57 21.39 -20.03
C VAL A 27 -7.73 22.38 -18.87
N LEU A 28 -7.72 21.90 -17.62
CA LEU A 28 -7.87 22.76 -16.44
C LEU A 28 -6.72 23.75 -16.24
N LYS A 29 -5.48 23.37 -16.58
CA LYS A 29 -4.27 24.17 -16.37
C LYS A 29 -4.05 25.24 -17.46
N GLU A 30 -5.12 25.91 -17.89
CA GLU A 30 -5.10 26.99 -18.88
C GLU A 30 -4.86 26.53 -20.34
N GLY A 31 -5.30 25.32 -20.69
CA GLY A 31 -5.46 24.95 -22.10
C GLY A 31 -6.51 25.86 -22.75
N TYR A 32 -6.09 26.91 -23.44
CA TYR A 32 -7.00 27.92 -23.99
C TYR A 32 -7.88 27.32 -25.12
N PRO A 33 -9.22 27.41 -25.03
CA PRO A 33 -10.11 26.94 -26.09
C PRO A 33 -10.25 28.01 -27.19
N VAL A 34 -9.16 28.32 -27.88
CA VAL A 34 -9.20 29.19 -29.07
C VAL A 34 -9.41 28.37 -30.35
N LEU A 35 -9.17 27.06 -30.29
CA LEU A 35 -9.36 26.11 -31.38
C LEU A 35 -10.55 25.18 -31.08
N ASP A 36 -11.18 24.67 -32.13
CA ASP A 36 -12.30 23.72 -32.04
C ASP A 36 -11.92 22.41 -31.32
N GLU A 37 -10.63 22.08 -31.31
CA GLU A 37 -10.06 20.93 -30.61
C GLU A 37 -8.92 21.37 -29.68
N VAL A 38 -9.09 21.12 -28.38
CA VAL A 38 -8.11 21.52 -27.35
C VAL A 38 -7.01 20.47 -27.17
N LEU A 39 -7.36 19.18 -27.23
CA LEU A 39 -6.42 18.07 -27.04
C LEU A 39 -6.85 16.85 -27.89
N ASN A 40 -5.99 16.42 -28.81
CA ASN A 40 -6.17 15.21 -29.62
C ASN A 40 -4.81 14.52 -29.82
N GLU A 41 -4.80 13.34 -30.45
CA GLU A 41 -3.56 12.58 -30.69
C GLU A 41 -2.56 13.29 -31.61
N ALA A 42 -3.04 14.05 -32.59
CA ALA A 42 -2.17 14.81 -33.50
C ALA A 42 -1.43 15.94 -32.77
N ILE A 43 -2.13 16.74 -31.96
CA ILE A 43 -1.59 17.81 -31.13
C ILE A 43 -0.57 17.23 -30.14
N MET A 44 -0.90 16.10 -29.50
CA MET A 44 0.01 15.42 -28.57
C MET A 44 1.26 14.87 -29.27
N THR A 45 1.13 14.37 -30.51
CA THR A 45 2.28 13.91 -31.31
C THR A 45 3.20 15.08 -31.70
N VAL A 46 2.62 16.22 -32.07
CA VAL A 46 3.36 17.45 -32.37
C VAL A 46 4.07 17.97 -31.11
N LEU A 47 3.42 17.93 -29.94
CA LEU A 47 4.05 18.27 -28.67
C LEU A 47 5.19 17.30 -28.29
N ALA A 48 5.05 16.00 -28.57
CA ALA A 48 6.12 15.02 -28.37
C ALA A 48 7.33 15.32 -29.26
N GLN A 49 7.10 15.63 -30.54
CA GLN A 49 8.15 16.03 -31.48
C GLN A 49 8.91 17.29 -30.99
N PHE A 50 8.18 18.27 -30.45
CA PHE A 50 8.78 19.45 -29.84
C PHE A 50 9.75 19.13 -28.71
N ILE A 51 9.38 18.19 -27.85
CA ILE A 51 10.17 17.84 -26.65
C ILE A 51 11.39 17.01 -27.03
N ASP A 52 11.22 16.06 -27.93
CA ASP A 52 12.29 15.13 -28.32
C ASP A 52 13.34 15.80 -29.22
N GLN A 53 12.90 16.71 -30.10
CA GLN A 53 13.73 17.24 -31.19
C GLN A 53 13.86 18.77 -31.17
N GLY A 54 13.18 19.45 -30.24
CA GLY A 54 13.20 20.90 -30.12
C GLY A 54 12.34 21.62 -31.17
N ARG A 55 12.39 22.96 -31.14
CA ARG A 55 11.65 23.84 -32.05
C ARG A 55 11.86 23.51 -33.53
N ASP A 56 13.08 23.13 -33.92
CA ASP A 56 13.46 22.97 -35.34
C ASP A 56 12.74 21.80 -36.02
N ALA A 57 12.13 20.90 -35.24
CA ALA A 57 11.30 19.81 -35.75
C ALA A 57 9.87 20.24 -36.10
N LEU A 58 9.47 21.46 -35.75
CA LEU A 58 8.11 21.97 -35.96
C LEU A 58 8.05 23.01 -37.08
N THR A 59 6.93 23.01 -37.80
CA THR A 59 6.57 24.16 -38.64
C THR A 59 6.18 25.37 -37.78
N PRO A 60 6.33 26.61 -38.29
CA PRO A 60 5.89 27.81 -37.57
C PRO A 60 4.42 27.77 -37.15
N GLU A 61 3.57 27.13 -37.97
CA GLU A 61 2.15 26.94 -37.69
C GLU A 61 1.92 25.98 -36.52
N GLN A 62 2.64 24.85 -36.47
CA GLN A 62 2.55 23.90 -35.36
C GLN A 62 3.01 24.51 -34.03
N LEU A 63 4.12 25.24 -34.03
CA LEU A 63 4.61 25.93 -32.84
C LEU A 63 3.61 26.99 -32.37
N PHE A 64 3.07 27.78 -33.30
CA PHE A 64 2.03 28.77 -33.00
C PHE A 64 0.78 28.12 -32.40
N ASN A 65 0.34 26.97 -32.92
CA ASN A 65 -0.80 26.24 -32.38
C ASN A 65 -0.54 25.72 -30.95
N LEU A 66 0.66 25.20 -30.67
CA LEU A 66 1.02 24.77 -29.30
C LEU A 66 1.07 25.95 -28.32
N GLN A 67 1.54 27.12 -28.76
CA GLN A 67 1.54 28.34 -27.97
C GLN A 67 0.13 28.89 -27.72
N MET A 68 -0.71 28.89 -28.76
CA MET A 68 -2.11 29.28 -28.67
C MET A 68 -2.92 28.39 -27.74
N LEU A 69 -2.61 27.09 -27.69
CA LEU A 69 -3.22 26.13 -26.77
C LEU A 69 -2.63 26.19 -25.35
N GLY A 70 -1.58 27.00 -25.13
CA GLY A 70 -0.95 27.15 -23.82
C GLY A 70 -0.07 25.96 -23.39
N TYR A 71 0.28 25.04 -24.30
CA TYR A 71 1.17 23.91 -24.01
C TYR A 71 2.66 24.28 -24.03
N VAL A 72 3.00 25.31 -24.80
CA VAL A 72 4.32 25.90 -24.89
C VAL A 72 4.20 27.41 -24.64
N ASP A 73 5.10 28.00 -23.87
CA ASP A 73 5.08 29.44 -23.61
C ASP A 73 5.79 30.25 -24.70
N GLY A 74 5.77 31.58 -24.56
CA GLY A 74 6.46 32.49 -25.48
C GLY A 74 7.99 32.41 -25.43
N GLU A 75 8.56 31.74 -24.43
CA GLU A 75 9.99 31.44 -24.33
C GLU A 75 10.34 30.05 -24.91
N GLU A 76 9.39 29.40 -25.59
CA GLU A 76 9.53 28.05 -26.14
C GLU A 76 9.83 27.00 -25.06
N LYS A 77 9.26 27.16 -23.86
CA LYS A 77 9.31 26.16 -22.78
C LYS A 77 7.97 25.48 -22.60
N ILE A 78 8.00 24.23 -22.14
CA ILE A 78 6.80 23.46 -21.85
C ILE A 78 6.10 24.00 -20.59
N THR A 79 4.80 24.20 -20.67
CA THR A 79 3.98 24.65 -19.54
C THR A 79 3.50 23.46 -18.69
N ALA A 80 2.86 23.75 -17.55
CA ALA A 80 2.22 22.71 -16.74
C ALA A 80 1.09 21.98 -17.49
N ALA A 81 0.39 22.67 -18.40
CA ALA A 81 -0.59 22.05 -19.30
C ALA A 81 0.09 21.14 -20.33
N GLY A 82 1.21 21.58 -20.90
CA GLY A 82 2.01 20.78 -21.84
C GLY A 82 2.54 19.49 -21.19
N GLN A 83 3.01 19.57 -19.95
CA GLN A 83 3.43 18.39 -19.18
C GLN A 83 2.26 17.41 -18.94
N ALA A 84 1.07 17.91 -18.62
CA ALA A 84 -0.13 17.10 -18.45
C ALA A 84 -0.58 16.46 -19.78
N ALA A 85 -0.52 17.19 -20.89
CA ALA A 85 -0.81 16.66 -22.23
C ALA A 85 0.17 15.55 -22.63
N MET A 86 1.46 15.69 -22.32
CA MET A 86 2.44 14.63 -22.55
C MET A 86 2.24 13.40 -21.69
N ARG A 87 1.78 13.59 -20.46
CA ARG A 87 1.34 12.47 -19.62
C ARG A 87 0.18 11.73 -20.29
N ALA A 88 -0.81 12.46 -20.82
CA ALA A 88 -1.92 11.86 -21.56
C ALA A 88 -1.42 11.10 -22.80
N TYR A 89 -0.47 11.64 -23.55
CA TYR A 89 0.13 10.98 -24.71
C TYR A 89 0.86 9.69 -24.33
N SER A 90 1.69 9.71 -23.28
CA SER A 90 2.39 8.51 -22.81
C SER A 90 1.41 7.40 -22.40
N LEU A 91 0.32 7.76 -21.73
CA LEU A 91 -0.75 6.82 -21.36
C LEU A 91 -1.50 6.31 -22.59
N LEU A 92 -1.61 7.14 -23.64
CA LEU A 92 -2.23 6.75 -24.90
C LEU A 92 -1.45 5.61 -25.57
N GLN A 93 -0.12 5.66 -25.49
CA GLN A 93 0.82 4.71 -26.09
C GLN A 93 1.08 3.46 -25.25
N GLN A 94 0.62 3.40 -23.99
CA GLN A 94 0.77 2.21 -23.16
C GLN A 94 -0.18 1.08 -23.61
N GLU A 95 0.40 -0.03 -24.06
CA GLU A 95 -0.32 -1.26 -24.46
C GLU A 95 -0.50 -2.27 -23.31
N VAL A 96 0.27 -2.15 -22.23
CA VAL A 96 0.28 -3.15 -21.14
C VAL A 96 -0.56 -2.69 -19.97
N GLU A 97 -1.59 -3.48 -19.65
CA GLU A 97 -2.38 -3.33 -18.44
C GLU A 97 -1.58 -3.80 -17.22
N GLU A 98 -1.40 -2.91 -16.25
CA GLU A 98 -0.86 -3.28 -14.95
C GLU A 98 -2.02 -3.49 -13.97
N PRO A 99 -1.99 -4.55 -13.14
CA PRO A 99 -3.04 -4.80 -12.16
C PRO A 99 -3.12 -3.62 -11.19
N SER A 100 -4.35 -3.16 -10.92
CA SER A 100 -4.60 -2.05 -9.99
C SER A 100 -4.02 -2.39 -8.61
N ARG A 101 -3.09 -1.57 -8.11
CA ARG A 101 -2.60 -1.67 -6.73
C ARG A 101 -3.64 -1.11 -5.79
N THR A 102 -3.64 -1.58 -4.56
CA THR A 102 -4.58 -1.11 -3.54
C THR A 102 -3.94 -1.04 -2.16
N PHE A 103 -4.67 -0.52 -1.19
CA PHE A 103 -4.21 -0.25 0.17
C PHE A 103 -5.33 -0.58 1.16
N ALA A 104 -4.96 -1.14 2.31
CA ALA A 104 -5.92 -1.49 3.34
C ALA A 104 -5.36 -1.19 4.73
N ILE A 105 -6.10 -0.44 5.54
CA ILE A 105 -5.75 -0.11 6.92
C ILE A 105 -7.00 -0.08 7.81
N THR A 106 -6.89 -0.69 8.98
CA THR A 106 -7.96 -0.84 9.96
C THR A 106 -7.90 0.27 11.02
N GLU A 107 -9.01 0.52 11.71
CA GLU A 107 -9.09 1.47 12.83
C GLU A 107 -8.01 1.23 13.90
N PRO A 108 -7.76 -0.01 14.39
CA PRO A 108 -6.72 -0.25 15.37
C PRO A 108 -5.31 0.10 14.85
N GLU A 109 -5.05 -0.10 13.56
CA GLU A 109 -3.78 0.28 12.94
C GLU A 109 -3.64 1.81 12.84
N LEU A 110 -4.72 2.52 12.50
CA LEU A 110 -4.76 3.99 12.52
C LEU A 110 -4.53 4.55 13.92
N GLU A 111 -5.17 3.98 14.94
CA GLU A 111 -4.97 4.40 16.34
C GLU A 111 -3.55 4.08 16.83
N LEU A 112 -2.95 2.97 16.38
CA LEU A 112 -1.56 2.65 16.70
C LEU A 112 -0.59 3.65 16.06
N LEU A 113 -0.80 4.04 14.80
CA LEU A 113 -0.03 5.11 14.14
C LEU A 113 -0.17 6.44 14.87
N ALA A 114 -1.40 6.84 15.23
CA ALA A 114 -1.64 8.04 16.01
C ALA A 114 -0.96 7.99 17.39
N THR A 115 -0.88 6.80 17.99
CA THR A 115 -0.15 6.56 19.23
C THR A 115 1.35 6.78 19.06
N LEU A 116 1.97 6.14 18.08
CA LEU A 116 3.39 6.31 17.77
C LEU A 116 3.74 7.77 17.42
N HIS A 117 2.91 8.43 16.61
CA HIS A 117 3.10 9.83 16.24
C HIS A 117 3.14 10.73 17.49
N SER A 118 2.18 10.56 18.40
CA SER A 118 2.11 11.39 19.61
C SER A 118 3.19 11.10 20.66
N ILE A 119 3.78 9.90 20.66
CA ILE A 119 4.94 9.57 21.50
C ILE A 119 6.19 10.27 20.94
N SER A 120 6.26 10.36 19.62
CA SER A 120 7.39 10.92 18.88
C SER A 120 7.33 12.45 18.74
N ASP A 121 6.26 13.10 19.21
CA ASP A 121 6.06 14.54 19.07
C ASP A 121 7.05 15.34 19.95
N PRO A 122 8.01 16.06 19.35
CA PRO A 122 9.02 16.81 20.09
C PRO A 122 8.45 18.04 20.81
N SER A 123 7.23 18.47 20.47
CA SER A 123 6.52 19.56 21.15
C SER A 123 5.86 19.13 22.46
N SER A 124 5.85 17.82 22.75
CA SER A 124 5.28 17.29 23.98
C SER A 124 6.11 17.71 25.20
N THR A 125 5.45 18.35 26.17
CA THR A 125 6.08 18.87 27.40
C THR A 125 6.47 17.77 28.41
N ARG A 126 6.19 16.50 28.11
CA ARG A 126 6.51 15.35 28.95
C ARG A 126 7.49 14.44 28.21
N PRO A 127 8.63 14.05 28.80
CA PRO A 127 9.47 13.00 28.25
C PRO A 127 8.63 11.72 28.16
N GLN A 128 8.34 11.26 26.96
CA GLN A 128 7.66 9.99 26.75
C GLN A 128 8.71 8.87 26.77
N PRO A 129 8.38 7.70 27.32
CA PRO A 129 9.27 6.56 27.22
C PRO A 129 9.47 6.22 25.72
N PRO A 130 10.65 5.70 25.35
CA PRO A 130 10.86 5.19 24.00
C PRO A 130 9.78 4.16 23.65
N PRO A 131 9.27 4.15 22.40
CA PRO A 131 8.21 3.24 21.98
C PRO A 131 8.74 1.82 21.78
N ASP A 132 9.32 1.23 22.83
CA ASP A 132 9.55 -0.21 22.90
C ASP A 132 8.22 -0.95 23.02
N LYS A 133 8.21 -2.24 22.65
CA LYS A 133 6.98 -3.04 22.59
C LYS A 133 6.18 -3.04 23.90
N GLN A 134 6.85 -3.07 25.06
CA GLN A 134 6.18 -3.12 26.36
C GLN A 134 5.56 -1.77 26.72
N ALA A 135 6.30 -0.68 26.52
CA ALA A 135 5.80 0.67 26.74
C ALA A 135 4.65 1.00 25.78
N LEU A 136 4.82 0.64 24.51
CA LEU A 136 3.83 0.83 23.46
C LEU A 136 2.53 0.08 23.77
N HIS A 137 2.61 -1.20 24.17
CA HIS A 137 1.43 -1.98 24.55
C HIS A 137 0.61 -1.26 25.63
N LYS A 138 1.26 -0.83 26.71
CA LYS A 138 0.58 -0.16 27.82
C LYS A 138 -0.11 1.13 27.37
N ILE A 139 0.61 2.00 26.65
CA ILE A 139 0.06 3.28 26.18
C ILE A 139 -1.09 3.05 25.19
N PHE A 140 -0.95 2.06 24.31
CA PHE A 140 -1.92 1.76 23.28
C PHE A 140 -3.21 1.14 23.85
N VAL A 141 -3.10 0.23 24.80
CA VAL A 141 -4.27 -0.34 25.52
C VAL A 141 -5.09 0.78 26.17
N ASP A 142 -4.43 1.66 26.93
CA ASP A 142 -5.10 2.77 27.60
C ASP A 142 -5.82 3.70 26.60
N ARG A 143 -5.21 3.94 25.43
CA ARG A 143 -5.81 4.74 24.36
C ARG A 143 -7.00 4.07 23.70
N MET A 144 -6.88 2.78 23.37
CA MET A 144 -7.98 2.01 22.80
C MET A 144 -9.18 1.98 23.75
N VAL A 145 -8.95 1.83 25.06
CA VAL A 145 -10.02 1.94 26.07
C VAL A 145 -10.68 3.31 26.03
N GLN A 146 -9.90 4.40 26.03
CA GLN A 146 -10.44 5.76 25.94
C GLN A 146 -11.23 6.00 24.64
N HIS A 147 -10.71 5.52 23.51
CA HIS A 147 -11.35 5.61 22.20
C HIS A 147 -12.74 4.94 22.23
N TYR A 148 -12.80 3.70 22.72
CA TYR A 148 -14.05 2.95 22.81
C TYR A 148 -15.03 3.52 23.86
N GLN A 149 -14.54 4.07 24.97
CA GLN A 149 -15.38 4.77 25.94
C GLN A 149 -16.01 6.05 25.37
N GLN A 150 -15.24 6.84 24.61
CA GLN A 150 -15.76 8.03 23.92
C GLN A 150 -16.78 7.66 22.85
N PHE A 151 -16.54 6.55 22.14
CA PHE A 151 -17.47 6.01 21.15
C PHE A 151 -18.84 5.70 21.78
N ILE A 152 -18.87 5.02 22.93
CA ILE A 152 -20.11 4.75 23.69
C ILE A 152 -20.82 6.05 24.06
N GLY A 153 -20.07 7.05 24.53
CA GLY A 153 -20.62 8.36 24.92
C GLY A 153 -21.26 9.14 23.77
N ARG A 154 -20.75 9.00 22.53
CA ARG A 154 -21.27 9.70 21.35
C ARG A 154 -22.49 9.04 20.71
N TYR A 155 -22.56 7.71 20.70
CA TYR A 155 -23.58 6.97 19.93
C TYR A 155 -24.61 6.21 20.79
N GLY A 156 -24.44 6.13 22.12
CA GLY A 156 -25.36 5.44 23.03
C GLY A 156 -25.40 3.91 22.82
N ARG A 157 -26.44 3.25 23.35
CA ARG A 157 -26.62 1.78 23.26
C ARG A 157 -27.25 1.30 21.95
N ASP A 158 -27.95 2.17 21.21
CA ASP A 158 -28.67 1.82 19.98
C ASP A 158 -27.80 1.94 18.72
N PHE A 159 -26.61 1.33 18.76
CA PHE A 159 -25.73 1.23 17.59
C PHE A 159 -26.13 0.05 16.69
N LYS A 160 -27.27 0.17 15.99
CA LYS A 160 -27.67 -0.74 14.91
C LYS A 160 -26.99 -0.30 13.61
N GLY A 161 -25.83 -0.87 13.27
CA GLY A 161 -25.29 -0.69 11.92
C GLY A 161 -23.82 -0.95 11.62
N LYS A 162 -22.88 -1.04 12.59
CA LYS A 162 -21.48 -1.40 12.25
C LYS A 162 -20.88 -2.52 13.10
N LEU A 163 -19.97 -3.25 12.45
CA LEU A 163 -19.25 -4.48 12.80
C LEU A 163 -19.54 -5.07 14.19
N ALA A 164 -20.06 -6.31 14.21
CA ALA A 164 -20.30 -7.12 15.41
C ALA A 164 -19.10 -7.19 16.38
N LYS A 165 -17.86 -7.09 15.85
CA LYS A 165 -16.64 -7.01 16.66
C LYS A 165 -16.62 -5.78 17.58
N LYS A 166 -17.00 -4.59 17.08
CA LYS A 166 -17.03 -3.35 17.89
C LYS A 166 -18.09 -3.42 18.98
N GLN A 167 -19.28 -3.95 18.68
CA GLN A 167 -20.35 -4.13 19.67
C GLN A 167 -19.91 -5.07 20.81
N ARG A 168 -19.23 -6.18 20.49
CA ARG A 168 -18.67 -7.09 21.48
C ARG A 168 -17.55 -6.46 22.30
N ALA A 169 -16.65 -5.72 21.65
CA ALA A 169 -15.58 -5.01 22.34
C ALA A 169 -16.13 -4.00 23.34
N VAL A 170 -17.16 -3.24 22.96
CA VAL A 170 -17.90 -2.32 23.86
C VAL A 170 -18.53 -3.09 25.02
N ALA A 171 -19.31 -4.13 24.74
CA ALA A 171 -20.01 -4.90 25.78
C ALA A 171 -19.05 -5.57 26.78
N MET A 172 -17.91 -6.07 26.29
CA MET A 172 -16.89 -6.70 27.11
C MET A 172 -16.07 -5.69 27.92
N LEU A 173 -15.86 -4.47 27.39
CA LEU A 173 -15.20 -3.38 28.12
C LEU A 173 -16.03 -2.93 29.34
N GLU A 174 -17.36 -2.95 29.25
CA GLU A 174 -18.23 -2.67 30.40
C GLU A 174 -18.12 -3.72 31.51
N GLN A 175 -17.79 -4.97 31.15
CA GLN A 175 -17.77 -6.12 32.07
C GLN A 175 -16.38 -6.41 32.66
N LEU A 176 -15.31 -6.13 31.92
CA LEU A 176 -13.93 -6.39 32.35
C LEU A 176 -13.27 -5.12 32.89
N LYS A 177 -12.67 -5.24 34.09
CA LYS A 177 -11.77 -4.22 34.64
C LYS A 177 -10.32 -4.35 34.15
N ASP A 178 -9.97 -5.53 33.62
CA ASP A 178 -8.64 -5.82 33.09
C ASP A 178 -8.58 -5.40 31.62
N HIS A 179 -7.96 -4.25 31.38
CA HIS A 179 -7.83 -3.67 30.05
C HIS A 179 -6.89 -4.47 29.14
N ASP A 180 -5.85 -5.11 29.68
CA ASP A 180 -4.92 -5.93 28.91
C ASP A 180 -5.63 -7.18 28.38
N LYS A 181 -6.42 -7.84 29.25
CA LYS A 181 -7.23 -9.00 28.84
C LYS A 181 -8.30 -8.61 27.82
N TRP A 182 -8.93 -7.44 28.00
CA TRP A 182 -9.87 -6.91 27.02
C TRP A 182 -9.20 -6.72 25.66
N PHE A 183 -8.07 -6.02 25.61
CA PHE A 183 -7.36 -5.74 24.37
C PHE A 183 -6.95 -7.03 23.65
N ASN A 184 -6.28 -7.94 24.37
CA ASN A 184 -5.78 -9.21 23.82
C ASN A 184 -6.89 -10.18 23.38
N THR A 185 -8.15 -9.91 23.73
CA THR A 185 -9.29 -10.69 23.19
C THR A 185 -9.63 -10.29 21.76
N PHE A 186 -9.37 -9.05 21.36
CA PHE A 186 -9.81 -8.49 20.09
C PHE A 186 -8.66 -8.12 19.15
N TRP A 187 -7.48 -7.82 19.68
CA TRP A 187 -6.33 -7.34 18.92
C TRP A 187 -5.03 -7.95 19.45
N ASP A 188 -4.04 -8.00 18.58
CA ASP A 188 -2.68 -8.42 18.88
C ASP A 188 -1.73 -7.32 18.41
N LEU A 189 -0.91 -6.77 19.32
CA LEU A 189 0.01 -5.69 18.99
C LEU A 189 1.06 -6.13 17.96
N ASP A 190 1.52 -7.38 17.99
CA ASP A 190 2.49 -7.89 17.02
C ASP A 190 1.89 -7.98 15.63
N GLU A 191 0.66 -8.47 15.51
CA GLU A 191 -0.06 -8.50 14.22
C GLU A 191 -0.22 -7.08 13.64
N LEU A 192 -0.57 -6.10 14.49
CA LEU A 192 -0.72 -4.71 14.07
C LEU A 192 0.62 -4.11 13.61
N LEU A 193 1.70 -4.32 14.36
CA LEU A 193 3.03 -3.84 14.00
C LEU A 193 3.55 -4.50 12.72
N VAL A 194 3.34 -5.81 12.56
CA VAL A 194 3.69 -6.57 11.35
C VAL A 194 2.95 -6.00 10.14
N SER A 195 1.65 -5.74 10.28
CA SER A 195 0.83 -5.22 9.19
C SER A 195 1.20 -3.77 8.82
N LEU A 196 1.44 -2.89 9.80
CA LEU A 196 1.93 -1.52 9.55
C LEU A 196 3.33 -1.51 8.90
N ALA A 197 4.24 -2.36 9.37
CA ALA A 197 5.58 -2.47 8.80
C ALA A 197 5.59 -3.09 7.39
N ALA A 198 4.58 -3.89 7.04
CA ALA A 198 4.42 -4.45 5.70
C ALA A 198 4.14 -3.38 4.64
N PHE A 199 3.57 -2.24 5.04
CA PHE A 199 3.32 -1.07 4.20
C PHE A 199 4.25 0.10 4.54
N ASP A 200 5.45 -0.16 5.07
CA ASP A 200 6.44 0.88 5.43
C ASP A 200 5.81 2.07 6.18
N LEU A 201 4.86 1.82 7.10
CA LEU A 201 4.23 2.88 7.93
C LEU A 201 4.94 3.01 9.29
N VAL A 202 5.56 1.93 9.73
CA VAL A 202 6.34 1.83 10.97
C VAL A 202 7.62 1.08 10.70
N ARG A 203 8.72 1.51 11.32
CA ARG A 203 10.04 0.88 11.21
C ARG A 203 10.63 0.60 12.59
N PRO A 204 11.14 -0.61 12.85
CA PRO A 204 11.93 -0.86 14.03
C PRO A 204 13.30 -0.20 13.91
N GLU A 205 13.76 0.40 15.00
CA GLU A 205 15.10 0.95 15.14
C GLU A 205 15.75 0.47 16.44
N PRO A 206 17.08 0.25 16.46
CA PRO A 206 17.77 -0.18 17.64
C PRO A 206 18.02 1.03 18.55
N MET A 207 17.57 0.95 19.79
CA MET A 207 17.90 1.93 20.82
C MET A 207 18.45 1.20 22.04
N ASP A 208 19.75 1.37 22.28
CA ASP A 208 20.53 0.62 23.27
C ASP A 208 20.42 -0.91 23.08
N GLN A 209 19.72 -1.60 24.00
CA GLN A 209 19.48 -3.04 23.94
C GLN A 209 18.07 -3.42 23.49
N LYS A 210 17.25 -2.44 23.13
CA LYS A 210 15.84 -2.62 22.79
C LYS A 210 15.57 -2.22 21.35
N THR A 211 14.49 -2.74 20.81
CA THR A 211 13.90 -2.21 19.57
C THR A 211 12.83 -1.20 19.94
N VAL A 212 12.87 -0.05 19.27
CA VAL A 212 11.82 0.97 19.32
C VAL A 212 11.14 1.05 17.97
N TYR A 213 9.85 1.37 17.97
CA TYR A 213 9.05 1.44 16.74
C TYR A 213 8.80 2.90 16.38
N ASN A 214 9.33 3.35 15.25
CA ASN A 214 9.23 4.72 14.79
C ASN A 214 8.28 4.82 13.59
N ILE A 215 7.52 5.92 13.53
CA ILE A 215 6.64 6.22 12.41
C ILE A 215 7.47 6.65 11.20
N THR A 216 7.14 6.15 10.01
CA THR A 216 7.80 6.54 8.76
C THR A 216 7.14 7.79 8.16
N PRO A 217 7.73 8.41 7.10
CA PRO A 217 7.07 9.50 6.38
C PRO A 217 5.68 9.12 5.85
N ASN A 218 5.47 7.88 5.39
CA ASN A 218 4.15 7.43 4.92
C ASN A 218 3.16 7.29 6.07
N GLY A 219 3.59 6.74 7.22
CA GLY A 219 2.76 6.70 8.42
C GLY A 219 2.36 8.09 8.90
N GLN A 220 3.29 9.04 8.85
CA GLN A 220 3.08 10.43 9.24
C GLN A 220 2.00 11.11 8.39
N ARG A 221 2.08 10.96 7.06
CA ARG A 221 1.09 11.48 6.10
C ARG A 221 -0.33 10.99 6.42
N ILE A 222 -0.49 9.73 6.83
CA ILE A 222 -1.80 9.16 7.19
C ILE A 222 -2.35 9.84 8.45
N VAL A 223 -1.54 9.98 9.50
CA VAL A 223 -1.98 10.57 10.78
C VAL A 223 -2.38 12.03 10.61
N GLU A 224 -1.64 12.79 9.79
CA GLU A 224 -1.93 14.19 9.50
C GLU A 224 -3.21 14.38 8.67
N ALA A 225 -3.47 13.49 7.72
CA ALA A 225 -4.60 13.61 6.81
C ALA A 225 -5.93 13.10 7.39
N VAL A 226 -5.92 11.94 8.03
CA VAL A 226 -7.15 11.27 8.48
C VAL A 226 -7.68 11.87 9.79
N GLY A 227 -6.83 12.57 10.56
CA GLY A 227 -7.19 13.10 11.87
C GLY A 227 -7.68 12.00 12.82
N ARG A 228 -8.32 12.39 13.94
CA ARG A 228 -8.94 11.44 14.87
C ARG A 228 -10.38 11.15 14.43
N GLY A 229 -10.57 10.25 13.47
CA GLY A 229 -11.89 9.90 12.93
C GLY A 229 -11.83 8.63 12.09
N THR A 230 -11.85 7.48 12.76
CA THR A 230 -11.48 6.15 12.25
C THR A 230 -12.65 5.43 11.60
N ASN A 231 -12.72 5.48 10.28
CA ASN A 231 -13.27 4.35 9.53
C ASN A 231 -12.09 3.52 9.02
N ASP A 232 -12.30 2.21 8.97
CA ASP A 232 -11.37 1.35 8.27
C ASP A 232 -11.35 1.76 6.78
N ILE A 233 -10.19 1.66 6.14
CA ILE A 233 -10.03 1.86 4.70
C ILE A 233 -9.73 0.51 4.07
N SER A 234 -10.59 0.05 3.18
CA SER A 234 -10.48 -1.28 2.56
C SER A 234 -9.70 -1.23 1.26
N ALA A 235 -9.12 -2.37 0.89
CA ALA A 235 -8.55 -2.54 -0.44
C ALA A 235 -9.64 -2.36 -1.51
N THR A 236 -10.85 -2.84 -1.25
CA THR A 236 -12.02 -2.65 -2.10
C THR A 236 -12.32 -1.17 -2.37
N GLY A 237 -12.37 -0.34 -1.33
CA GLY A 237 -12.66 1.09 -1.46
C GLY A 237 -11.57 1.84 -2.24
N VAL A 238 -10.30 1.55 -1.95
CA VAL A 238 -9.16 2.14 -2.68
C VAL A 238 -9.08 1.63 -4.11
N LYS A 239 -9.49 0.38 -4.36
CA LYS A 239 -9.47 -0.24 -5.69
C LYS A 239 -10.33 0.52 -6.69
N VAL A 240 -11.44 1.14 -6.29
CA VAL A 240 -12.23 2.02 -7.20
C VAL A 240 -11.37 3.15 -7.74
N LEU A 241 -10.56 3.74 -6.87
CA LEU A 241 -9.74 4.91 -7.19
C LEU A 241 -8.59 4.53 -8.11
N THR A 242 -8.00 3.35 -7.92
CA THR A 242 -6.87 2.85 -8.71
C THR A 242 -7.30 2.01 -9.92
N SER A 243 -8.50 1.44 -9.95
CA SER A 243 -9.04 0.76 -11.13
C SER A 243 -9.50 1.76 -12.18
N ALA A 244 -10.03 2.91 -11.75
CA ALA A 244 -10.26 4.06 -12.63
C ALA A 244 -8.96 4.56 -13.28
N ILE A 245 -7.79 4.21 -12.73
CA ILE A 245 -6.51 4.53 -13.36
C ILE A 245 -6.21 3.59 -14.55
N THR A 246 -6.71 2.34 -14.51
CA THR A 246 -6.53 1.38 -15.60
C THR A 246 -7.57 1.60 -16.71
N ARG A 247 -7.13 1.58 -17.98
CA ARG A 247 -7.92 1.95 -19.17
C ARG A 247 -9.21 1.14 -19.40
N LEU A 248 -9.36 -0.04 -18.79
CA LEU A 248 -10.32 -1.06 -19.22
C LEU A 248 -11.19 -1.67 -18.10
N HIS A 249 -11.00 -1.27 -16.83
CA HIS A 249 -11.79 -1.82 -15.72
C HIS A 249 -12.93 -0.89 -15.33
N SER A 250 -14.15 -1.37 -15.54
CA SER A 250 -15.36 -0.81 -14.94
C SER A 250 -15.37 -1.13 -13.43
N PRO A 251 -15.37 -0.13 -12.53
CA PRO A 251 -15.48 -0.41 -11.10
C PRO A 251 -16.83 -1.06 -10.79
N ALA A 252 -16.87 -1.97 -9.82
CA ALA A 252 -18.14 -2.51 -9.34
C ALA A 252 -18.93 -1.42 -8.58
N ASP A 253 -20.26 -1.38 -8.73
CA ASP A 253 -21.11 -0.45 -7.97
C ASP A 253 -20.90 -0.61 -6.44
N LEU A 254 -20.76 -1.85 -5.96
CA LEU A 254 -20.49 -2.15 -4.55
C LEU A 254 -19.17 -1.53 -4.05
N TRP A 255 -18.15 -1.48 -4.90
CA TRP A 255 -16.87 -0.87 -4.51
C TRP A 255 -17.02 0.64 -4.36
N VAL A 256 -17.82 1.28 -5.23
CA VAL A 256 -18.10 2.72 -5.17
C VAL A 256 -18.83 3.06 -3.87
N GLU A 257 -19.84 2.28 -3.49
CA GLU A 257 -20.53 2.49 -2.20
C GLU A 257 -19.60 2.29 -1.01
N GLN A 258 -18.74 1.27 -1.04
CA GLN A 258 -17.72 1.06 -0.01
C GLN A 258 -16.78 2.28 0.10
N ALA A 259 -16.30 2.81 -1.02
CA ALA A 259 -15.45 4.00 -1.04
C ALA A 259 -16.16 5.27 -0.51
N ARG A 260 -17.48 5.40 -0.71
CA ARG A 260 -18.29 6.48 -0.12
C ARG A 260 -18.45 6.31 1.39
N ASP A 261 -18.75 5.09 1.85
CA ASP A 261 -18.90 4.77 3.27
C ASP A 261 -17.60 5.01 4.06
N GLU A 262 -16.46 4.80 3.40
CA GLU A 262 -15.12 5.05 3.94
C GLU A 262 -14.68 6.51 3.82
N GLY A 263 -15.46 7.36 3.13
CA GLY A 263 -15.14 8.78 2.95
C GLY A 263 -14.03 9.05 1.93
N LEU A 264 -13.69 8.07 1.09
CA LEU A 264 -12.74 8.22 -0.02
C LEU A 264 -13.37 8.95 -1.21
N ILE A 265 -14.70 8.87 -1.35
CA ILE A 265 -15.48 9.58 -2.35
C ILE A 265 -16.51 10.46 -1.63
N GLY A 266 -16.53 11.74 -1.99
CA GLY A 266 -17.47 12.70 -1.43
C GLY A 266 -18.90 12.50 -1.92
N THR A 267 -19.87 13.09 -1.23
CA THR A 267 -21.31 12.99 -1.57
C THR A 267 -21.66 13.49 -2.98
N LYS A 268 -20.81 14.32 -3.59
CA LYS A 268 -20.96 14.83 -4.96
C LYS A 268 -20.20 14.00 -6.01
N GLY A 269 -19.60 12.86 -5.63
CA GLY A 269 -18.92 11.93 -6.53
C GLY A 269 -17.44 12.20 -6.79
N GLY A 270 -16.86 13.29 -6.27
CA GLY A 270 -15.42 13.58 -6.39
C GLY A 270 -14.57 12.79 -5.37
N ILE A 271 -13.33 12.47 -5.74
CA ILE A 271 -12.34 11.86 -4.83
C ILE A 271 -11.99 12.87 -3.73
N THR A 272 -11.96 12.42 -2.48
CA THR A 272 -11.61 13.26 -1.32
C THR A 272 -10.09 13.41 -1.17
N LYS A 273 -9.63 14.25 -0.24
CA LYS A 273 -8.20 14.38 0.05
C LYS A 273 -7.62 13.06 0.57
N GLU A 274 -8.39 12.38 1.39
CA GLU A 274 -8.11 11.05 1.93
C GLU A 274 -8.09 10.02 0.79
N GLY A 275 -9.07 10.06 -0.13
CA GLY A 275 -9.09 9.24 -1.33
C GLY A 275 -7.81 9.38 -2.17
N HIS A 276 -7.38 10.62 -2.44
CA HIS A 276 -6.13 10.88 -3.15
C HIS A 276 -4.90 10.36 -2.39
N LEU A 277 -4.86 10.52 -1.06
CA LEU A 277 -3.75 10.01 -0.25
C LEU A 277 -3.65 8.48 -0.33
N PHE A 278 -4.75 7.75 -0.16
CA PHE A 278 -4.72 6.29 -0.17
C PHE A 278 -4.48 5.71 -1.57
N ALA A 279 -4.95 6.37 -2.63
CA ALA A 279 -4.58 6.03 -4.00
C ALA A 279 -3.06 6.23 -4.23
N ASP A 280 -2.48 7.33 -3.74
CA ASP A 280 -1.03 7.56 -3.83
C ASP A 280 -0.22 6.51 -3.04
N LEU A 281 -0.65 6.18 -1.82
CA LEU A 281 -0.02 5.14 -1.02
C LEU A 281 -0.14 3.76 -1.67
N ALA A 282 -1.26 3.46 -2.34
CA ALA A 282 -1.40 2.21 -3.08
C ALA A 282 -0.33 2.08 -4.17
N GLU A 283 -0.01 3.14 -4.91
CA GLU A 283 0.97 3.08 -5.98
C GLU A 283 2.41 3.12 -5.47
N HIS A 284 2.70 4.04 -4.54
CA HIS A 284 4.08 4.42 -4.22
C HIS A 284 4.63 3.85 -2.92
N CYS A 285 3.79 3.22 -2.09
CA CYS A 285 4.26 2.68 -0.83
C CYS A 285 5.08 1.39 -1.02
N THR A 286 6.25 1.35 -0.39
CA THR A 286 7.11 0.16 -0.34
C THR A 286 6.39 -0.96 0.42
N ARG A 287 6.38 -2.16 -0.16
CA ARG A 287 5.71 -3.33 0.41
C ARG A 287 6.72 -4.40 0.80
N LEU A 288 6.52 -4.97 1.98
CA LEU A 288 7.24 -6.15 2.45
C LEU A 288 6.27 -7.32 2.63
N PRO A 289 6.66 -8.55 2.24
CA PRO A 289 5.86 -9.74 2.50
C PRO A 289 5.53 -9.92 3.98
N ALA A 290 4.25 -10.12 4.25
CA ALA A 290 3.74 -10.38 5.59
C ALA A 290 2.49 -11.27 5.49
N LEU A 291 2.39 -12.27 6.36
CA LEU A 291 1.21 -13.11 6.52
C LEU A 291 1.02 -13.45 7.99
N THR A 292 -0.21 -13.30 8.48
CA THR A 292 -0.68 -14.05 9.65
C THR A 292 -0.94 -15.51 9.25
N ARG A 293 -1.09 -16.39 10.24
CA ARG A 293 -1.46 -17.79 9.99
C ARG A 293 -2.76 -17.90 9.21
N ASP A 294 -3.78 -17.13 9.57
CA ASP A 294 -5.09 -17.17 8.92
C ASP A 294 -5.01 -16.70 7.46
N GLU A 295 -4.25 -15.64 7.18
CA GLU A 295 -3.99 -15.15 5.83
C GLU A 295 -3.24 -16.21 4.99
N ALA A 296 -2.26 -16.90 5.58
CA ALA A 296 -1.50 -17.96 4.90
C ALA A 296 -2.37 -19.20 4.60
N GLU A 297 -3.19 -19.64 5.55
CA GLU A 297 -4.12 -20.75 5.37
C GLU A 297 -5.16 -20.40 4.28
N MET A 298 -5.70 -19.19 4.32
CA MET A 298 -6.60 -18.68 3.28
C MET A 298 -5.93 -18.65 1.91
N LEU A 299 -4.76 -18.01 1.80
CA LEU A 299 -4.03 -17.88 0.54
C LEU A 299 -3.72 -19.25 -0.06
N LYS A 300 -3.30 -20.23 0.74
CA LYS A 300 -3.02 -21.61 0.31
C LYS A 300 -4.26 -22.33 -0.21
N ASN A 301 -5.41 -22.12 0.41
CA ASN A 301 -6.67 -22.79 0.08
C ASN A 301 -7.41 -22.16 -1.11
N LEU A 302 -7.04 -20.95 -1.53
CA LEU A 302 -7.60 -20.34 -2.74
C LEU A 302 -7.29 -21.18 -4.00
N PRO A 303 -8.23 -21.32 -4.93
CA PRO A 303 -8.00 -22.01 -6.19
C PRO A 303 -6.94 -21.29 -7.06
N GLN A 304 -6.21 -22.05 -7.89
CA GLN A 304 -5.14 -21.51 -8.73
C GLN A 304 -5.65 -20.74 -9.96
N ILE A 305 -6.88 -21.00 -10.46
CA ILE A 305 -7.71 -20.22 -11.41
C ILE A 305 -9.07 -20.95 -11.58
N ILE A 306 -10.08 -20.17 -11.97
CA ILE A 306 -11.55 -20.35 -11.98
C ILE A 306 -12.06 -21.56 -12.80
N ASN A 307 -12.86 -22.41 -12.15
CA ASN A 307 -14.02 -23.13 -12.71
C ASN A 307 -14.85 -23.85 -11.64
N ASP A 308 -14.31 -24.06 -10.45
CA ASP A 308 -15.09 -24.62 -9.35
C ASP A 308 -15.77 -23.49 -8.58
N ILE A 309 -17.04 -23.26 -8.88
CA ILE A 309 -17.99 -22.64 -7.94
C ILE A 309 -18.10 -23.61 -6.77
N ALA A 310 -17.14 -23.57 -5.86
CA ALA A 310 -17.29 -24.20 -4.56
C ALA A 310 -18.30 -23.36 -3.78
N SER A 311 -19.52 -23.87 -3.64
CA SER A 311 -20.45 -23.35 -2.63
C SER A 311 -19.78 -23.42 -1.26
N PRO A 312 -19.75 -22.35 -0.46
CA PRO A 312 -19.36 -22.47 0.92
C PRO A 312 -20.52 -23.10 1.70
N ALA A 313 -20.43 -24.40 1.93
CA ALA A 313 -21.09 -25.02 3.05
C ALA A 313 -20.34 -24.61 4.33
N GLU A 314 -21.02 -23.85 5.19
CA GLU A 314 -21.13 -24.00 6.64
C GLU A 314 -21.67 -22.68 7.23
N LYS A 315 -22.62 -22.78 8.17
CA LYS A 315 -23.13 -21.61 8.91
C LYS A 315 -22.00 -21.06 9.79
N LYS A 316 -21.23 -20.13 9.24
CA LYS A 316 -20.17 -19.41 9.95
C LYS A 316 -20.74 -18.28 10.79
N THR A 317 -20.08 -17.97 11.89
CA THR A 317 -20.45 -16.86 12.76
C THR A 317 -20.06 -15.53 12.10
N GLN A 318 -20.85 -14.46 12.29
CA GLN A 318 -20.56 -13.10 11.76
C GLN A 318 -19.16 -12.56 12.12
N GLN A 319 -18.52 -13.05 13.19
CA GLN A 319 -17.16 -12.69 13.56
C GLN A 319 -16.11 -13.30 12.63
N ASP A 320 -16.33 -14.55 12.21
CA ASP A 320 -15.43 -15.25 11.29
C ASP A 320 -15.49 -14.62 9.90
N GLU A 321 -16.67 -14.13 9.50
CA GLU A 321 -16.87 -13.37 8.27
C GLU A 321 -16.09 -12.05 8.28
N GLY A 322 -16.13 -11.29 9.39
CA GLY A 322 -15.39 -10.04 9.51
C GLY A 322 -13.87 -10.21 9.49
N LYS A 323 -13.35 -11.27 10.13
CA LYS A 323 -11.92 -11.60 10.12
C LYS A 323 -11.48 -12.10 8.74
N GLN A 324 -12.26 -12.96 8.11
CA GLN A 324 -11.99 -13.47 6.76
C GLN A 324 -12.00 -12.34 5.73
N ARG A 325 -12.98 -11.43 5.81
CA ARG A 325 -13.03 -10.25 4.95
C ARG A 325 -11.74 -9.44 5.06
N TRP A 326 -11.32 -9.09 6.28
CA TRP A 326 -10.09 -8.31 6.46
C TRP A 326 -8.81 -9.04 6.03
N ALA A 327 -8.75 -10.36 6.19
CA ALA A 327 -7.65 -11.15 5.64
C ALA A 327 -7.59 -11.02 4.11
N LEU A 328 -8.73 -11.06 3.41
CA LEU A 328 -8.79 -10.82 1.96
C LEU A 328 -8.34 -9.40 1.59
N GLU A 329 -8.84 -8.37 2.27
CA GLU A 329 -8.44 -6.98 2.04
C GLU A 329 -6.92 -6.80 2.20
N LYS A 330 -6.31 -7.45 3.21
CA LYS A 330 -4.86 -7.41 3.43
C LYS A 330 -4.08 -8.20 2.38
N LEU A 331 -4.55 -9.37 1.98
CA LEU A 331 -3.95 -10.16 0.90
C LEU A 331 -3.98 -9.42 -0.44
N GLU A 332 -5.07 -8.70 -0.74
CA GLU A 332 -5.22 -7.92 -1.97
C GLU A 332 -4.36 -6.66 -1.94
N ALA A 333 -4.35 -5.90 -0.83
CA ALA A 333 -3.48 -4.73 -0.67
C ALA A 333 -1.98 -5.08 -0.74
N ARG A 334 -1.61 -6.32 -0.40
CA ARG A 334 -0.26 -6.87 -0.57
C ARG A 334 -0.03 -7.56 -1.91
N VAL A 335 -1.00 -7.50 -2.84
CA VAL A 335 -0.90 -7.99 -4.23
C VAL A 335 -0.71 -9.52 -4.32
N PHE A 336 -1.18 -10.27 -3.32
CA PHE A 336 -1.12 -11.75 -3.35
C PHE A 336 -2.36 -12.37 -4.00
N ILE A 337 -3.46 -11.63 -4.00
CA ILE A 337 -4.71 -12.00 -4.65
C ILE A 337 -5.26 -10.79 -5.40
N GLU A 338 -6.24 -11.05 -6.25
CA GLU A 338 -7.05 -10.05 -6.92
C GLU A 338 -8.53 -10.42 -6.78
N CYS A 339 -9.34 -9.47 -6.32
CA CYS A 339 -10.79 -9.61 -6.26
C CYS A 339 -11.44 -8.97 -7.50
N LEU A 340 -12.00 -9.78 -8.39
CA LEU A 340 -12.60 -9.32 -9.64
C LEU A 340 -13.96 -8.63 -9.39
N VAL A 341 -14.43 -7.90 -10.40
CA VAL A 341 -15.69 -7.12 -10.37
C VAL A 341 -16.91 -7.98 -10.02
N ASP A 342 -16.90 -9.25 -10.40
CA ASP A 342 -17.94 -10.24 -10.13
C ASP A 342 -17.78 -10.95 -8.77
N GLY A 343 -16.80 -10.53 -7.96
CA GLY A 343 -16.52 -11.09 -6.64
C GLY A 343 -15.64 -12.35 -6.65
N GLN A 344 -15.18 -12.80 -7.81
CA GLN A 344 -14.24 -13.92 -7.89
C GLN A 344 -12.87 -13.52 -7.37
N ILE A 345 -12.18 -14.44 -6.69
CA ILE A 345 -10.87 -14.20 -6.09
C ILE A 345 -9.83 -15.06 -6.80
N VAL A 346 -8.81 -14.42 -7.34
CA VAL A 346 -7.74 -15.08 -8.09
C VAL A 346 -6.42 -14.87 -7.36
N ARG A 347 -5.60 -15.93 -7.29
CA ARG A 347 -4.23 -15.82 -6.76
C ARG A 347 -3.32 -15.20 -7.81
N THR A 348 -2.55 -14.18 -7.44
CA THR A 348 -1.60 -13.54 -8.35
C THR A 348 -0.34 -14.41 -8.52
N PRO A 349 0.51 -14.17 -9.55
CA PRO A 349 1.80 -14.85 -9.67
C PRO A 349 2.69 -14.67 -8.43
N ILE A 350 2.63 -13.48 -7.81
CA ILE A 350 3.35 -13.16 -6.57
C ILE A 350 2.80 -14.01 -5.42
N GLY A 351 1.47 -14.10 -5.29
CA GLY A 351 0.82 -14.96 -4.29
C GLY A 351 1.15 -16.44 -4.48
N GLN A 352 1.26 -16.93 -5.72
CA GLN A 352 1.64 -18.31 -6.02
C GLN A 352 3.08 -18.61 -5.58
N LEU A 353 4.00 -17.68 -5.84
CA LEU A 353 5.38 -17.77 -5.39
C LEU A 353 5.46 -17.72 -3.86
N LEU A 354 4.66 -16.89 -3.21
CA LEU A 354 4.61 -16.78 -1.76
C LEU A 354 4.15 -18.09 -1.10
N VAL A 355 3.09 -18.73 -1.60
CA VAL A 355 2.62 -20.03 -1.09
C VAL A 355 3.72 -21.09 -1.14
N LYS A 356 4.55 -21.09 -2.19
CA LYS A 356 5.70 -21.98 -2.30
C LYS A 356 6.76 -21.63 -1.24
N ALA A 357 7.10 -20.35 -1.11
CA ALA A 357 8.13 -19.87 -0.18
C ALA A 357 7.79 -20.18 1.28
N ILE A 358 6.53 -20.01 1.69
CA ILE A 358 6.10 -20.21 3.09
C ILE A 358 5.78 -21.65 3.46
N SER A 359 5.91 -22.61 2.54
CA SER A 359 5.48 -24.00 2.76
C SER A 359 6.10 -24.65 4.01
N GLY A 360 7.38 -24.37 4.29
CA GLY A 360 8.09 -24.81 5.51
C GLY A 360 7.71 -24.04 6.77
N ALA A 361 7.03 -22.89 6.65
CA ALA A 361 6.72 -21.95 7.72
C ALA A 361 5.25 -21.98 8.20
N MET A 362 4.40 -22.83 7.60
CA MET A 362 2.96 -22.91 7.88
C MET A 362 2.59 -23.28 9.34
N HIS A 363 3.55 -23.80 10.10
CA HIS A 363 3.37 -24.16 11.52
C HIS A 363 3.54 -22.96 12.47
N LEU A 364 4.01 -21.81 11.95
CA LEU A 364 4.25 -20.60 12.73
C LEU A 364 2.98 -19.73 12.79
N GLY A 365 2.83 -18.94 13.85
CA GLY A 365 1.74 -17.95 13.96
C GLY A 365 1.83 -16.86 12.89
N HIS A 366 3.05 -16.53 12.47
CA HIS A 366 3.34 -15.62 11.36
C HIS A 366 4.34 -16.30 10.41
N PRO A 367 3.88 -16.92 9.31
CA PRO A 367 4.77 -17.62 8.39
C PRO A 367 5.83 -16.71 7.76
N VAL A 368 5.52 -15.44 7.56
CA VAL A 368 6.48 -14.42 7.09
C VAL A 368 6.16 -13.06 7.73
N THR A 369 7.20 -12.33 8.11
CA THR A 369 7.09 -10.96 8.66
C THR A 369 8.10 -10.03 8.00
N PRO A 370 7.85 -8.71 8.02
CA PRO A 370 8.81 -7.71 7.51
C PRO A 370 10.20 -7.81 8.15
N SER A 371 10.29 -8.18 9.43
CA SER A 371 11.57 -8.38 10.12
C SER A 371 12.35 -9.58 9.59
N ILE A 372 11.67 -10.69 9.26
CA ILE A 372 12.30 -11.84 8.59
C ILE A 372 12.82 -11.42 7.20
N VAL A 373 12.00 -10.69 6.43
CA VAL A 373 12.39 -10.22 5.09
C VAL A 373 13.62 -9.30 5.16
N ARG A 374 13.64 -8.34 6.09
CA ARG A 374 14.80 -7.47 6.34
C ARG A 374 16.06 -8.26 6.71
N LEU A 375 15.93 -9.29 7.56
CA LEU A 375 17.05 -10.17 7.91
C LEU A 375 17.60 -10.87 6.67
N VAL A 376 16.74 -11.46 5.84
CA VAL A 376 17.17 -12.16 4.62
C VAL A 376 17.81 -11.18 3.63
N ALA A 377 17.27 -9.96 3.50
CA ALA A 377 17.83 -8.90 2.64
C ALA A 377 19.20 -8.44 3.13
N ALA A 378 19.38 -8.23 4.44
CA ALA A 378 20.66 -7.86 5.05
C ALA A 378 21.73 -8.95 4.82
N ILE A 379 21.36 -10.23 4.99
CA ILE A 379 22.24 -11.37 4.66
C ILE A 379 22.61 -11.36 3.17
N ARG A 380 21.66 -11.05 2.27
CA ARG A 380 21.92 -10.98 0.82
C ARG A 380 22.86 -9.85 0.44
N GLN A 381 22.77 -8.71 1.10
CA GLN A 381 23.59 -7.53 0.87
C GLN A 381 25.06 -7.77 1.26
N ILE A 382 25.30 -8.48 2.36
CA ILE A 382 26.66 -8.72 2.88
C ILE A 382 27.25 -10.05 2.38
N GLY A 383 26.39 -11.04 2.10
CA GLY A 383 26.80 -12.38 1.68
C GLY A 383 27.26 -12.47 0.24
N THR A 384 28.07 -13.47 -0.05
CA THR A 384 28.50 -13.78 -1.42
C THR A 384 27.51 -14.76 -2.06
N LEU A 385 27.03 -14.43 -3.27
CA LEU A 385 26.12 -15.28 -4.04
C LEU A 385 26.90 -16.37 -4.79
N TYR A 386 26.59 -17.63 -4.50
CA TYR A 386 27.11 -18.79 -5.23
C TYR A 386 26.09 -19.21 -6.29
N VAL A 387 26.29 -18.68 -7.51
CA VAL A 387 25.33 -18.79 -8.65
C VAL A 387 24.96 -20.25 -8.97
N LYS A 388 25.92 -21.18 -8.92
CA LYS A 388 25.68 -22.60 -9.26
C LYS A 388 24.78 -23.33 -8.26
N GLU A 389 24.75 -22.89 -6.99
CA GLU A 389 24.01 -23.57 -5.92
C GLU A 389 22.71 -22.85 -5.54
N ARG A 390 22.42 -21.69 -6.14
CA ARG A 390 21.38 -20.76 -5.67
C ARG A 390 21.43 -20.59 -4.15
N LYS A 391 22.63 -20.36 -3.62
CA LYS A 391 22.86 -20.15 -2.19
C LYS A 391 23.69 -18.89 -1.98
N VAL A 392 23.29 -18.10 -1.00
CA VAL A 392 24.12 -17.01 -0.47
C VAL A 392 24.77 -17.52 0.79
N ARG A 393 26.09 -17.33 0.96
CA ARG A 393 26.80 -17.67 2.19
C ARG A 393 27.40 -16.42 2.83
N ILE A 394 27.41 -16.37 4.15
CA ILE A 394 28.02 -15.29 4.94
C ILE A 394 29.17 -15.82 5.79
N VAL A 395 30.13 -14.94 6.05
CA VAL A 395 31.21 -15.18 7.02
C VAL A 395 30.68 -14.84 8.43
N PRO A 396 30.91 -15.66 9.47
CA PRO A 396 30.31 -15.44 10.80
C PRO A 396 30.59 -14.08 11.44
N GLU A 397 31.72 -13.44 11.13
CA GLU A 397 32.09 -12.12 11.68
C GLU A 397 31.15 -11.01 11.22
N ASN A 398 30.40 -11.23 10.12
CA ASN A 398 29.50 -10.24 9.54
C ASN A 398 28.12 -10.15 10.24
N TRP A 399 27.85 -10.99 11.24
CA TRP A 399 26.56 -10.99 11.94
C TRP A 399 26.24 -9.66 12.64
N ALA A 400 27.25 -8.95 13.15
CA ALA A 400 27.06 -7.65 13.79
C ALA A 400 26.59 -6.58 12.78
N GLU A 401 27.10 -6.62 11.55
CA GLU A 401 26.68 -5.69 10.50
C GLU A 401 25.29 -6.06 9.95
N ILE A 402 24.98 -7.36 9.85
CA ILE A 402 23.63 -7.84 9.51
C ILE A 402 22.61 -7.31 10.54
N GLU A 403 22.91 -7.45 11.84
CA GLU A 403 22.07 -6.94 12.93
C GLU A 403 21.79 -5.44 12.76
N ARG A 404 22.85 -4.64 12.53
CA ARG A 404 22.74 -3.20 12.28
C ARG A 404 21.83 -2.87 11.10
N LEU A 405 21.92 -3.61 9.99
CA LEU A 405 21.08 -3.39 8.81
C LEU A 405 19.60 -3.76 9.02
N THR A 406 19.30 -4.69 9.94
CA THR A 406 17.89 -5.05 10.21
C THR A 406 17.11 -4.00 11.00
N GLY A 407 17.82 -3.13 11.72
CA GLY A 407 17.22 -2.15 12.62
C GLY A 407 16.65 -2.76 13.92
N LEU A 408 16.93 -4.03 14.20
CA LEU A 408 16.44 -4.72 15.40
C LEU A 408 17.44 -4.60 16.54
N GLY A 409 16.94 -4.52 17.77
CA GLY A 409 17.76 -4.67 18.97
C GLY A 409 18.27 -6.11 19.15
N PRO A 410 19.31 -6.33 19.98
CA PRO A 410 20.02 -7.62 20.04
C PRO A 410 19.18 -8.84 20.42
N GLN A 411 18.15 -8.65 21.26
CA GLN A 411 17.25 -9.75 21.66
C GLN A 411 16.29 -10.11 20.52
N GLU A 412 15.58 -9.13 19.97
CA GLU A 412 14.66 -9.35 18.86
C GLU A 412 15.38 -9.86 17.62
N PHE A 413 16.61 -9.42 17.34
CA PHE A 413 17.43 -9.96 16.27
C PHE A 413 17.67 -11.47 16.41
N LYS A 414 18.00 -11.93 17.62
CA LYS A 414 18.20 -13.36 17.90
C LYS A 414 16.91 -14.15 17.72
N GLU A 415 15.78 -13.62 18.19
CA GLU A 415 14.47 -14.22 18.04
C GLU A 415 14.07 -14.32 16.56
N VAL A 416 14.17 -13.24 15.80
CA VAL A 416 13.87 -13.20 14.36
C VAL A 416 14.77 -14.17 13.60
N ARG A 417 16.08 -14.24 13.93
CA ARG A 417 17.00 -15.22 13.33
C ARG A 417 16.58 -16.65 13.67
N HIS A 418 16.17 -16.93 14.90
CA HIS A 418 15.70 -18.26 15.30
C HIS A 418 14.43 -18.65 14.54
N VAL A 419 13.44 -17.76 14.48
CA VAL A 419 12.18 -17.98 13.76
C VAL A 419 12.44 -18.14 12.25
N ALA A 420 13.31 -17.34 11.64
CA ALA A 420 13.66 -17.46 10.22
C ALA A 420 14.32 -18.81 9.88
N ARG A 421 15.05 -19.41 10.83
CA ARG A 421 15.60 -20.78 10.69
C ARG A 421 14.51 -21.84 10.83
N MET A 422 13.61 -21.71 11.80
CA MET A 422 12.46 -22.61 11.94
C MET A 422 11.59 -22.61 10.69
N ALA A 423 11.39 -21.42 10.10
CA ALA A 423 10.69 -21.21 8.84
C ALA A 423 11.46 -21.68 7.60
N GLN A 424 12.70 -22.14 7.76
CA GLN A 424 13.59 -22.62 6.69
C GLN A 424 13.97 -21.56 5.64
N TYR A 425 13.91 -20.26 5.95
CA TYR A 425 14.38 -19.20 5.05
C TYR A 425 15.91 -19.04 5.07
N ILE A 426 16.52 -19.39 6.19
CA ILE A 426 17.98 -19.34 6.38
C ILE A 426 18.49 -20.60 7.08
N GLY A 427 19.74 -20.96 6.79
CA GLY A 427 20.53 -21.94 7.54
C GLY A 427 21.38 -21.28 8.62
N GLU A 428 22.46 -21.95 9.03
CA GLU A 428 23.43 -21.38 9.99
C GLU A 428 24.10 -20.12 9.47
N VAL A 429 24.53 -20.15 8.20
CA VAL A 429 25.31 -19.10 7.52
C VAL A 429 24.89 -18.93 6.06
N THR A 430 23.69 -19.37 5.70
CA THR A 430 23.23 -19.39 4.30
C THR A 430 21.79 -18.94 4.14
N ILE A 431 21.45 -18.37 2.98
CA ILE A 431 20.04 -18.20 2.56
C ILE A 431 19.61 -19.46 1.79
N THR A 432 18.43 -19.99 2.10
CA THR A 432 17.83 -21.15 1.41
C THR A 432 17.08 -20.73 0.14
N GLU A 433 16.57 -21.69 -0.64
CA GLU A 433 15.71 -21.36 -1.79
C GLU A 433 14.45 -20.60 -1.37
N ALA A 434 13.81 -20.98 -0.25
CA ALA A 434 12.65 -20.27 0.27
C ALA A 434 12.98 -18.81 0.65
N GLY A 435 14.16 -18.57 1.24
CA GLY A 435 14.64 -17.23 1.53
C GLY A 435 14.92 -16.41 0.26
N LEU A 436 15.46 -17.02 -0.78
CA LEU A 436 15.65 -16.36 -2.08
C LEU A 436 14.32 -16.06 -2.78
N ASP A 437 13.34 -16.97 -2.69
CA ASP A 437 11.99 -16.75 -3.19
C ASP A 437 11.34 -15.54 -2.49
N LEU A 438 11.54 -15.34 -1.17
CA LEU A 438 11.08 -14.14 -0.46
C LEU A 438 11.70 -12.84 -0.99
N LEU A 439 12.99 -12.84 -1.31
CA LEU A 439 13.64 -11.66 -1.90
C LEU A 439 13.09 -11.37 -3.30
N MET A 440 12.86 -12.41 -4.11
CA MET A 440 12.25 -12.25 -5.43
C MET A 440 10.83 -11.67 -5.34
N ILE A 441 10.05 -12.09 -4.34
CA ILE A 441 8.72 -11.52 -4.05
C ILE A 441 8.87 -10.04 -3.67
N MET A 442 9.79 -9.70 -2.77
CA MET A 442 10.05 -8.31 -2.36
C MET A 442 10.40 -7.42 -3.56
N ASP A 443 11.27 -7.89 -4.45
CA ASP A 443 11.64 -7.14 -5.66
C ASP A 443 10.44 -6.96 -6.60
N GLN A 444 9.62 -8.01 -6.80
CA GLN A 444 8.42 -7.93 -7.64
C GLN A 444 7.35 -6.98 -7.09
N LEU A 445 7.16 -6.94 -5.76
CA LEU A 445 6.24 -6.01 -5.12
C LEU A 445 6.64 -4.55 -5.35
N ASN A 446 7.95 -4.26 -5.43
CA ASN A 446 8.47 -2.89 -5.45
C ASN A 446 9.00 -2.42 -6.82
N LYS A 447 9.02 -3.29 -7.84
CA LYS A 447 9.55 -3.04 -9.19
C LYS A 447 9.10 -1.72 -9.83
N GLN A 448 7.87 -1.28 -9.60
CA GLN A 448 7.32 -0.06 -10.21
C GLN A 448 7.78 1.24 -9.52
N ILE A 449 8.06 1.19 -8.21
CA ILE A 449 8.54 2.34 -7.43
C ILE A 449 9.93 2.77 -7.94
N GLU A 450 10.77 1.80 -8.28
CA GLU A 450 12.12 2.01 -8.82
C GLU A 450 12.09 2.62 -10.23
N THR A 451 11.15 2.21 -11.09
CA THR A 451 10.99 2.80 -12.43
C THR A 451 10.44 4.22 -12.41
N SER A 452 9.57 4.56 -11.46
CA SER A 452 9.01 5.92 -11.33
C SER A 452 10.03 6.91 -10.75
N SER A 453 10.89 6.46 -9.83
CA SER A 453 11.98 7.28 -9.27
C SER A 453 13.15 7.46 -10.24
N ALA A 454 13.41 6.50 -11.14
CA ALA A 454 14.41 6.66 -12.21
C ALA A 454 13.98 7.67 -13.30
N LYS A 455 12.66 7.88 -13.49
CA LYS A 455 12.12 8.83 -14.48
C LYS A 455 11.99 10.27 -13.95
N SER A 456 12.18 10.51 -12.66
CA SER A 456 12.06 11.85 -12.05
C SER A 456 13.39 12.60 -11.90
N VAL A 457 14.51 12.04 -12.39
CA VAL A 457 15.79 12.76 -12.49
C VAL A 457 15.93 13.33 -13.90
N PRO A 458 15.75 14.64 -14.12
CA PRO A 458 16.26 15.24 -15.35
C PRO A 458 17.78 15.15 -15.29
N SER A 459 18.38 14.56 -16.33
CA SER A 459 19.80 14.65 -16.58
C SER A 459 20.19 16.13 -16.65
N SER A 460 20.71 16.66 -15.55
CA SER A 460 21.32 17.98 -15.55
C SER A 460 22.49 17.96 -16.53
N GLY A 461 22.45 18.93 -17.46
CA GLY A 461 23.37 19.09 -18.57
C GLY A 461 24.84 19.06 -18.17
N GLY A 462 25.64 18.58 -19.12
CA GLY A 462 27.08 18.36 -18.96
C GLY A 462 27.91 19.63 -18.80
N THR A 463 29.20 19.40 -18.57
CA THR A 463 30.26 20.37 -18.82
C THR A 463 31.29 19.70 -19.71
N LEU A 464 31.17 19.93 -21.01
CA LEU A 464 32.30 19.84 -21.93
C LEU A 464 33.01 21.19 -21.86
N THR A 465 34.17 21.22 -21.21
CA THR A 465 35.17 22.26 -21.43
C THR A 465 36.07 21.84 -22.59
N VAL A 466 36.38 22.83 -23.42
CA VAL A 466 37.31 22.82 -24.58
C VAL A 466 38.61 22.08 -24.29
#